data_AF-A0A356IZ20-F1
#
_entry.id   AF-A0A356IZ20-F1
#
_cell.length_a   1.000
_cell.length_b   1.000
_cell.length_c   1.000
_cell.angle_alpha   90.00
_cell.angle_beta   90.00
_cell.angle_gamma   90.00
#
_symmetry.space_group_name_H-M   'P 1'
#
loop_
_entity.id
_entity.type
_entity.pdbx_description
1 polymer ?
#
loop_
_entity_poly.entity_id
_entity_poly.type
_entity_poly.pdbx_seq_one_letter_code
_entity_poly.pdbx_strand_id
1 'polypeptide(L)'
;MQMLLRLMAPASAGAGSAQLQPLTLVLMVCFLIGVIISITLITQAQRKIPVQYARRIVGRKVYGGQNTYIPLKVDTSGVIAIIFAQSIILFPATLASFIPHQGFQSLASIFLRGHVWYYLVYGLLIVFFCYFYTAIVFNPTDVAENMKKHGGFIPGVRPGTQTSEYLDFIM
;
A
#
# COMPACT_ATOMS: atom_id res chain seq x y z
N MET A 1 14.86 -8.68 33.64
CA MET A 1 13.62 -8.44 34.42
C MET A 1 13.70 -7.27 35.42
N GLN A 2 14.83 -6.56 35.55
CA GLN A 2 14.96 -5.37 36.41
C GLN A 2 14.77 -4.03 35.67
N MET A 3 14.92 -4.03 34.34
CA MET A 3 14.75 -2.83 33.50
C MET A 3 13.27 -2.46 33.28
N LEU A 4 12.36 -3.46 33.32
CA LEU A 4 10.90 -3.25 33.26
C LEU A 4 10.34 -2.63 34.56
N LEU A 5 10.92 -2.98 35.72
CA LEU A 5 10.47 -2.49 37.03
C LEU A 5 10.86 -1.04 37.32
N ARG A 6 11.89 -0.51 36.64
CA ARG A 6 12.27 0.92 36.73
C ARG A 6 11.36 1.86 35.95
N LEU A 7 10.48 1.33 35.10
CA LEU A 7 9.50 2.13 34.35
C LEU A 7 8.18 2.30 35.13
N MET A 8 7.98 1.55 36.23
CA MET A 8 6.75 1.51 37.04
C MET A 8 6.91 2.06 38.48
N ALA A 9 8.12 2.40 38.93
CA ALA A 9 8.36 2.84 40.31
C ALA A 9 8.27 4.38 40.46
N PRO A 10 7.40 4.91 41.34
CA PRO A 10 7.32 6.34 41.61
C PRO A 10 8.41 6.72 42.62
N ALA A 11 9.59 7.10 42.13
CA ALA A 11 10.58 7.80 42.94
C ALA A 11 10.66 9.25 42.46
N SER A 12 10.03 10.12 43.25
CA SER A 12 10.04 11.56 43.12
C SER A 12 11.42 12.16 43.38
N ALA A 13 11.82 13.09 42.51
CA ALA A 13 12.35 14.44 42.79
C ALA A 13 13.66 14.75 42.05
N GLY A 14 13.56 15.64 41.04
CA GLY A 14 14.68 16.40 40.51
C GLY A 14 14.79 16.44 38.97
N ALA A 15 14.06 17.38 38.35
CA ALA A 15 14.17 17.84 36.97
C ALA A 15 13.59 16.96 35.84
N GLY A 16 12.47 17.44 35.27
CA GLY A 16 12.07 17.16 33.88
C GLY A 16 11.21 15.91 33.66
N SER A 17 9.89 16.08 33.81
CA SER A 17 8.81 15.20 33.35
C SER A 17 8.84 13.73 33.80
N ALA A 18 7.81 13.32 34.54
CA ALA A 18 7.38 11.93 34.60
C ALA A 18 7.09 11.44 33.16
N GLN A 19 8.10 10.87 32.50
CA GLN A 19 8.16 10.86 31.03
C GLN A 19 7.11 9.95 30.40
N LEU A 20 6.54 8.96 31.10
CA LEU A 20 5.37 8.22 30.63
C LEU A 20 4.48 7.85 31.82
N GLN A 21 3.33 8.51 31.95
CA GLN A 21 2.25 7.98 32.78
C GLN A 21 1.96 6.54 32.33
N PRO A 22 1.73 5.58 33.24
CA PRO A 22 1.35 4.20 32.87
C PRO A 22 0.18 4.16 31.89
N LEU A 23 -0.73 5.14 31.99
CA LEU A 23 -1.84 5.37 31.06
C LEU A 23 -1.37 5.71 29.63
N THR A 24 -0.38 6.59 29.46
CA THR A 24 0.20 6.94 28.15
C THR A 24 0.88 5.73 27.50
N LEU A 25 1.56 4.90 28.28
CA LEU A 25 2.21 3.69 27.78
C LEU A 25 1.19 2.66 27.26
N VAL A 26 0.12 2.42 28.02
CA VAL A 26 -0.98 1.55 27.60
C VAL A 26 -1.63 2.08 26.32
N LEU A 27 -1.90 3.39 26.26
CA LEU A 27 -2.48 4.02 25.07
C LEU A 27 -1.60 3.88 23.83
N MET A 28 -0.28 4.03 23.97
CA MET A 28 0.67 3.88 22.85
C MET A 28 0.71 2.45 22.31
N VAL A 29 0.68 1.45 23.20
CA VAL A 29 0.64 0.03 22.82
C VAL A 29 -0.69 -0.31 22.14
N CYS A 30 -1.81 0.14 22.68
CA CYS A 30 -3.12 -0.03 22.04
C CYS A 30 -3.16 0.61 20.66
N PHE A 31 -2.61 1.82 20.51
CA PHE A 31 -2.53 2.51 19.22
C PHE A 31 -1.66 1.74 18.21
N LEU A 32 -0.48 1.26 18.63
CA LEU A 32 0.41 0.45 17.81
C LEU A 32 -0.32 -0.80 17.28
N ILE A 33 -0.96 -1.55 18.16
CA ILE A 33 -1.72 -2.76 17.79
C ILE A 33 -2.86 -2.39 16.85
N GLY A 34 -3.59 -1.30 17.13
CA GLY A 34 -4.68 -0.82 16.28
C GLY A 34 -4.21 -0.48 14.86
N VAL A 35 -3.07 0.19 14.73
CA VAL A 35 -2.47 0.52 13.42
C VAL A 35 -2.02 -0.74 12.68
N ILE A 36 -1.36 -1.68 13.37
CA ILE A 36 -0.90 -2.95 12.76
C ILE A 36 -2.10 -3.74 12.22
N ILE A 37 -3.17 -3.89 13.02
CA ILE A 37 -4.38 -4.59 12.60
C ILE A 37 -5.01 -3.88 11.40
N SER A 38 -5.15 -2.55 11.47
CA SER A 38 -5.75 -1.75 10.40
C SER A 38 -5.00 -1.91 9.07
N ILE A 39 -3.67 -1.79 9.10
CA ILE A 39 -2.85 -1.96 7.90
C ILE A 39 -2.95 -3.39 7.38
N THR A 40 -2.86 -4.39 8.26
CA THR A 40 -2.94 -5.81 7.85
C THR A 40 -4.27 -6.14 7.18
N LEU A 41 -5.39 -5.60 7.70
CA LEU A 41 -6.71 -5.79 7.09
C LEU A 41 -6.78 -5.20 5.67
N ILE A 42 -6.22 -4.00 5.46
CA ILE A 42 -6.19 -3.35 4.15
C ILE A 42 -5.27 -4.12 3.19
N THR A 43 -4.08 -4.52 3.63
CA THR A 43 -3.11 -5.22 2.79
C THR A 43 -3.57 -6.63 2.39
N GLN A 44 -4.33 -7.32 3.25
CA GLN A 44 -4.89 -8.64 2.92
C GLN A 44 -6.23 -8.57 2.17
N ALA A 45 -6.84 -7.38 2.08
CA ALA A 45 -8.06 -7.20 1.32
C ALA A 45 -7.80 -7.46 -0.17
N GLN A 46 -8.57 -8.41 -0.72
CA GLN A 46 -8.51 -8.78 -2.13
C GLN A 46 -9.94 -8.97 -2.64
N ARG A 47 -10.21 -8.42 -3.81
CA ARG A 47 -11.44 -8.65 -4.58
C ARG A 47 -11.25 -9.90 -5.41
N LYS A 48 -12.09 -10.91 -5.17
CA LYS A 48 -12.04 -12.19 -5.91
C LYS A 48 -12.89 -12.09 -7.17
N ILE A 49 -12.27 -12.13 -8.34
CA ILE A 49 -12.98 -12.15 -9.63
C ILE A 49 -13.12 -13.60 -10.08
N PRO A 50 -14.35 -14.16 -10.19
CA PRO A 50 -14.54 -15.55 -10.56
C PRO A 50 -14.17 -15.80 -12.02
N VAL A 51 -13.42 -16.85 -12.27
CA VAL A 51 -12.97 -17.29 -13.59
C VAL A 51 -13.30 -18.76 -13.76
N GLN A 52 -13.79 -19.10 -14.94
CA GLN A 52 -14.05 -20.49 -15.34
C GLN A 52 -13.09 -20.86 -16.45
N TYR A 53 -12.41 -21.99 -16.28
CA TYR A 53 -11.61 -22.58 -17.35
C TYR A 53 -12.47 -23.58 -18.12
N ALA A 54 -12.31 -23.59 -19.45
CA ALA A 54 -13.05 -24.46 -20.34
C ALA A 54 -12.94 -25.93 -19.87
N ARG A 55 -14.10 -26.59 -19.77
CA ARG A 55 -14.19 -28.01 -19.40
C ARG A 55 -13.88 -28.83 -20.64
N ARG A 56 -13.02 -29.84 -20.52
CA ARG A 56 -12.78 -30.79 -21.61
C ARG A 56 -13.69 -31.99 -21.43
N ILE A 57 -14.68 -32.14 -22.31
CA ILE A 57 -15.52 -33.33 -22.34
C ILE A 57 -14.76 -34.40 -23.13
N VAL A 58 -14.48 -35.54 -22.50
CA VAL A 58 -13.87 -36.70 -23.17
C VAL A 58 -14.82 -37.90 -22.98
N GLY A 59 -15.46 -38.33 -24.07
CA GLY A 59 -16.49 -39.37 -24.03
C GLY A 59 -17.75 -38.92 -23.27
N ARG A 60 -18.21 -39.72 -22.30
CA ARG A 60 -19.38 -39.42 -21.43
C ARG A 60 -19.01 -38.78 -20.09
N LYS A 61 -17.72 -38.49 -19.84
CA LYS A 61 -17.26 -37.91 -18.58
C LYS A 61 -16.73 -36.50 -18.81
N VAL A 62 -17.23 -35.56 -18.02
CA VAL A 62 -16.78 -34.16 -18.03
C VAL A 62 -15.55 -34.07 -17.13
N TYR A 63 -14.39 -33.80 -17.71
CA TYR A 63 -13.16 -33.55 -16.97
C TYR A 63 -12.88 -32.04 -16.95
N GLY A 64 -12.50 -31.55 -15.78
CA GLY A 64 -12.22 -30.11 -15.59
C GLY A 64 -13.47 -29.25 -15.43
N GLY A 65 -13.25 -27.94 -15.33
CA GLY A 65 -14.24 -26.95 -14.91
C GLY A 65 -14.16 -26.60 -13.44
N GLN A 66 -12.95 -26.44 -12.91
CA GLN A 66 -12.79 -25.88 -11.59
C GLN A 66 -13.08 -24.38 -11.67
N ASN A 67 -14.01 -23.91 -10.83
CA ASN A 67 -14.19 -22.49 -10.59
C ASN A 67 -12.96 -22.01 -9.84
N THR A 68 -12.18 -21.15 -10.49
CA THR A 68 -11.04 -20.46 -9.90
C THR A 68 -11.41 -18.99 -9.75
N TYR A 69 -10.61 -18.21 -9.04
CA TYR A 69 -10.73 -16.77 -9.00
C TYR A 69 -9.36 -16.13 -9.22
N ILE A 70 -9.35 -14.97 -9.85
CA ILE A 70 -8.17 -14.11 -9.91
C ILE A 70 -8.28 -13.15 -8.71
N PRO A 71 -7.30 -13.15 -7.80
CA PRO A 71 -7.27 -12.21 -6.69
C PRO A 71 -6.76 -10.84 -7.16
N LEU A 72 -7.61 -9.82 -7.06
CA LEU A 72 -7.22 -8.43 -7.29
C LEU A 72 -7.03 -7.77 -5.93
N LYS A 73 -5.77 -7.47 -5.56
CA LYS A 73 -5.47 -6.81 -4.28
C LYS A 73 -5.94 -5.36 -4.30
N VAL A 74 -6.40 -4.85 -3.15
CA VAL A 74 -6.79 -3.44 -3.00
C VAL A 74 -5.59 -2.51 -3.11
N ASP A 75 -4.44 -2.93 -2.58
CA ASP A 75 -3.16 -2.25 -2.74
C ASP A 75 -2.17 -3.16 -3.47
N THR A 76 -2.03 -2.93 -4.77
CA THR A 76 -1.02 -3.59 -5.60
C THR A 76 0.34 -2.89 -5.55
N SER A 77 0.40 -1.64 -5.07
CA SER A 77 1.63 -0.86 -5.00
C SER A 77 2.49 -1.16 -3.78
N GLY A 78 1.85 -1.56 -2.69
CA GLY A 78 2.51 -1.93 -1.44
C GLY A 78 3.43 -0.81 -0.96
N VAL A 79 4.67 -1.16 -0.62
CA VAL A 79 5.64 -0.21 -0.04
C VAL A 79 6.38 0.60 -1.12
N ILE A 80 6.22 0.26 -2.40
CA ILE A 80 7.03 0.87 -3.47
C ILE A 80 6.63 2.33 -3.72
N ALA A 81 5.33 2.63 -3.81
CA ALA A 81 4.86 4.01 -4.02
C ALA A 81 5.33 4.97 -2.94
N ILE A 82 5.27 4.56 -1.66
CA ILE A 82 5.69 5.41 -0.55
C ILE A 82 7.21 5.65 -0.55
N ILE A 83 8.02 4.65 -0.97
CA ILE A 83 9.47 4.81 -1.13
C ILE A 83 9.76 5.84 -2.25
N PHE A 84 9.11 5.73 -3.40
CA PHE A 84 9.31 6.68 -4.50
C PHE A 84 8.91 8.11 -4.13
N ALA A 85 7.77 8.28 -3.45
CA ALA A 85 7.34 9.57 -2.94
C ALA A 85 8.40 10.19 -2.01
N GLN A 86 8.97 9.38 -1.11
CA GLN A 86 10.01 9.84 -0.19
C GLN A 86 11.31 10.20 -0.92
N SER A 87 11.76 9.39 -1.88
CA SER A 87 12.98 9.64 -2.66
C SER A 87 12.89 10.94 -3.47
N ILE A 88 11.74 11.25 -4.04
CA ILE A 88 11.52 12.47 -4.84
C ILE A 88 11.57 13.73 -3.98
N ILE A 89 11.06 13.69 -2.75
CA ILE A 89 11.14 14.84 -1.84
C ILE A 89 12.56 14.99 -1.27
N LEU A 90 13.22 13.88 -0.99
CA LEU A 90 14.55 13.91 -0.39
C LEU A 90 15.61 14.43 -1.37
N PHE A 91 15.45 14.16 -2.68
CA PHE A 91 16.40 14.57 -3.71
C PHE A 91 16.66 16.09 -3.81
N PRO A 92 15.64 16.97 -3.94
CA PRO A 92 15.87 18.41 -3.93
C PRO A 92 16.31 18.92 -2.56
N ALA A 93 15.85 18.30 -1.47
CA ALA A 93 16.25 18.69 -0.12
C ALA A 93 17.75 18.43 0.13
N THR A 94 18.29 17.31 -0.35
CA THR A 94 19.72 17.02 -0.25
C THR A 94 20.53 17.97 -1.12
N LEU A 95 20.13 18.20 -2.38
CA LEU A 95 20.80 19.16 -3.27
C LEU A 95 20.83 20.58 -2.70
N ALA A 96 19.70 21.05 -2.14
CA ALA A 96 19.64 22.36 -1.52
C ALA A 96 20.48 22.47 -0.23
N SER A 97 20.74 21.35 0.45
CA SER A 97 21.66 21.33 1.60
C SER A 97 23.14 21.46 1.20
N PHE A 98 23.51 21.11 -0.04
CA PHE A 98 24.89 21.23 -0.52
C PHE A 98 25.23 22.63 -1.06
N ILE A 99 24.23 23.44 -1.43
CA ILE A 99 24.41 24.78 -1.99
C ILE A 99 24.17 25.83 -0.89
N PRO A 100 25.20 26.56 -0.41
CA PRO A 100 25.05 27.59 0.61
C PRO A 100 24.47 28.88 0.00
N HIS A 101 23.19 28.86 -0.40
CA HIS A 101 22.47 30.04 -0.88
C HIS A 101 21.17 30.23 -0.10
N GLN A 102 20.95 31.42 0.48
CA GLN A 102 19.83 31.69 1.42
C GLN A 102 18.44 31.45 0.80
N GLY A 103 18.27 31.69 -0.51
CA GLY A 103 17.02 31.39 -1.22
C GLY A 103 16.74 29.89 -1.35
N PHE A 104 17.79 29.08 -1.61
CA PHE A 104 17.67 27.63 -1.71
C PHE A 104 17.43 26.97 -0.34
N GLN A 105 18.03 27.52 0.73
CA GLN A 105 17.80 27.05 2.09
C GLN A 105 16.37 27.32 2.57
N SER A 106 15.74 28.42 2.14
CA SER A 106 14.33 28.72 2.45
C SER A 106 13.35 27.84 1.68
N LEU A 107 13.69 27.41 0.45
CA LEU A 107 12.90 26.37 -0.23
C LEU A 107 13.09 25.00 0.43
N ALA A 108 14.32 24.67 0.82
CA ALA A 108 14.62 23.41 1.50
C ALA A 108 13.85 23.26 2.81
N SER A 109 13.67 24.35 3.57
CA SER A 109 12.94 24.31 4.85
C SER A 109 11.45 23.98 4.69
N ILE A 110 10.82 24.32 3.56
CA ILE A 110 9.44 23.95 3.25
C ILE A 110 9.31 22.44 2.97
N PHE A 111 10.37 21.82 2.44
CA PHE A 111 10.46 20.37 2.22
C PHE A 111 10.99 19.60 3.45
N LEU A 112 11.29 20.28 4.56
CA LEU A 112 11.64 19.64 5.82
C LEU A 112 10.39 19.25 6.60
N ARG A 113 10.53 18.18 7.39
CA ARG A 113 9.46 17.61 8.20
C ARG A 113 9.08 18.58 9.32
N GLY A 114 7.87 19.11 9.28
CA GLY A 114 7.36 20.07 10.29
C GLY A 114 6.33 21.05 9.75
N HIS A 115 6.34 21.33 8.44
CA HIS A 115 5.32 22.16 7.80
C HIS A 115 4.13 21.34 7.29
N VAL A 116 2.91 21.88 7.42
CA VAL A 116 1.69 21.26 6.86
C VAL A 116 1.81 21.02 5.36
N TRP A 117 2.51 21.91 4.65
CA TRP A 117 2.77 21.80 3.22
C TRP A 117 3.54 20.53 2.85
N TYR A 118 4.51 20.12 3.67
CA TYR A 118 5.25 18.88 3.49
C TYR A 118 4.31 17.66 3.51
N TYR A 119 3.41 17.59 4.49
CA TYR A 119 2.47 16.47 4.60
C TYR A 119 1.45 16.43 3.47
N LEU A 120 0.98 17.60 3.00
CA LEU A 120 0.08 17.69 1.84
C LEU A 120 0.76 17.22 0.56
N VAL A 121 1.95 17.75 0.24
CA VAL A 121 2.69 17.36 -0.96
C VAL A 121 3.09 15.90 -0.90
N TYR A 122 3.56 15.42 0.25
CA TYR A 122 3.92 14.01 0.45
C TYR A 122 2.71 13.09 0.30
N GLY A 123 1.57 13.43 0.89
CA GLY A 123 0.33 12.66 0.74
C GLY A 123 -0.15 12.61 -0.72
N LEU A 124 -0.11 13.74 -1.43
CA LEU A 124 -0.48 13.80 -2.85
C LEU A 124 0.45 12.94 -3.71
N LEU A 125 1.78 13.02 -3.48
CA LEU A 125 2.74 12.17 -4.17
C LEU A 125 2.47 10.69 -3.91
N ILE A 126 2.18 10.29 -2.67
CA ILE A 126 1.85 8.89 -2.34
C ILE A 126 0.64 8.42 -3.16
N VAL A 127 -0.44 9.20 -3.20
CA VAL A 127 -1.65 8.84 -3.97
C VAL A 127 -1.34 8.74 -5.46
N PHE A 128 -0.61 9.72 -6.00
CA PHE A 128 -0.19 9.72 -7.40
C PHE A 128 0.64 8.48 -7.76
N PHE A 129 1.67 8.16 -6.96
CA PHE A 129 2.53 7.01 -7.21
C PHE A 129 1.82 5.68 -7.00
N CYS A 130 0.86 5.61 -6.08
CA CYS A 130 0.05 4.40 -5.88
C CYS A 130 -0.77 4.07 -7.15
N TYR A 131 -1.42 5.08 -7.73
CA TYR A 131 -2.17 4.90 -8.98
C TYR A 131 -1.25 4.63 -10.18
N PHE A 132 -0.19 5.43 -10.33
CA PHE A 132 0.77 5.30 -11.42
C PHE A 132 1.46 3.92 -11.43
N TYR A 133 1.90 3.44 -10.27
CA TYR A 133 2.53 2.13 -10.16
C TYR A 133 1.54 1.00 -10.46
N THR A 134 0.31 1.11 -9.96
CA THR A 134 -0.74 0.10 -10.20
C THR A 134 -1.05 -0.04 -11.69
N ALA A 135 -1.18 1.08 -12.41
CA ALA A 135 -1.41 1.08 -13.85
C ALA A 135 -0.26 0.49 -14.68
N ILE A 136 0.99 0.61 -14.22
CA ILE A 136 2.16 0.03 -14.92
C ILE A 136 2.27 -1.47 -14.69
N VAL A 137 2.02 -1.94 -13.47
CA VAL A 137 2.19 -3.35 -13.12
C VAL A 137 1.02 -4.20 -13.59
N PHE A 138 -0.20 -3.67 -13.50
CA PHE A 138 -1.39 -4.37 -13.93
C PHE A 138 -1.82 -3.90 -15.31
N ASN A 139 -1.44 -4.67 -16.33
CA ASN A 139 -1.93 -4.45 -17.68
C ASN A 139 -3.18 -5.31 -17.94
N PRO A 140 -4.40 -4.73 -18.01
CA PRO A 140 -5.63 -5.49 -18.20
C PRO A 140 -5.68 -6.21 -19.56
N THR A 141 -5.01 -5.68 -20.59
CA THR A 141 -4.98 -6.33 -21.92
C THR A 141 -4.18 -7.62 -21.89
N ASP A 142 -3.02 -7.61 -21.23
CA ASP A 142 -2.14 -8.77 -21.14
C ASP A 142 -2.74 -9.86 -20.27
N VAL A 143 -3.41 -9.49 -19.18
CA VAL A 143 -4.13 -10.44 -18.32
C VAL A 143 -5.28 -11.09 -19.10
N ALA A 144 -6.08 -10.30 -19.82
CA ALA A 144 -7.19 -10.81 -20.63
C ALA A 144 -6.72 -11.75 -21.76
N GLU A 145 -5.62 -11.40 -22.44
CA GLU A 145 -5.06 -12.24 -23.49
C GLU A 145 -4.48 -13.55 -22.93
N ASN A 146 -3.78 -13.49 -21.80
CA ASN A 146 -3.31 -14.69 -21.11
C ASN A 146 -4.47 -15.58 -20.66
N MET A 147 -5.57 -15.01 -20.14
CA MET A 147 -6.77 -15.78 -19.80
C MET A 147 -7.34 -16.49 -21.04
N LYS A 148 -7.48 -15.78 -22.16
CA LYS A 148 -7.95 -16.35 -23.42
C LYS A 148 -7.04 -17.49 -23.91
N LYS A 149 -5.71 -17.33 -23.85
CA LYS A 149 -4.73 -18.36 -24.24
C LYS A 149 -4.83 -19.63 -23.38
N HIS A 150 -5.10 -19.49 -22.08
CA HIS A 150 -5.26 -20.61 -21.15
C HIS A 150 -6.69 -21.17 -21.13
N GLY A 151 -7.59 -20.72 -22.00
CA GLY A 151 -8.98 -21.17 -22.05
C GLY A 151 -9.83 -20.74 -20.86
N GLY A 152 -9.39 -19.71 -20.13
CA GLY A 152 -10.11 -19.09 -19.02
C GLY A 152 -11.02 -17.96 -19.50
N PHE A 153 -12.20 -17.85 -18.92
CA PHE A 153 -13.15 -16.77 -19.19
C PHE A 153 -13.91 -16.36 -17.93
N ILE A 154 -14.35 -15.10 -17.90
CA ILE A 154 -15.22 -14.59 -16.84
C ILE A 154 -16.66 -14.90 -17.24
N PRO A 155 -17.46 -15.57 -16.39
CA PRO A 155 -18.86 -15.85 -16.69
C PRO A 155 -19.62 -14.55 -17.00
N GLY A 156 -20.27 -14.48 -18.16
CA GLY A 156 -21.04 -13.30 -18.59
C GLY A 156 -20.28 -12.27 -19.43
N VAL A 157 -18.95 -12.42 -19.61
CA VAL A 157 -18.14 -11.50 -20.45
C VAL A 157 -17.45 -12.31 -21.57
N ARG A 158 -17.48 -11.82 -22.81
CA ARG A 158 -16.83 -12.54 -23.92
C ARG A 158 -15.29 -12.43 -23.79
N PRO A 159 -14.54 -13.52 -23.99
CA PRO A 159 -13.07 -13.50 -23.88
C PRO A 159 -12.42 -12.58 -24.91
N GLY A 160 -11.47 -11.76 -24.47
CA GLY A 160 -10.73 -10.81 -25.31
C GLY A 160 -10.90 -9.37 -24.83
N THR A 161 -11.22 -8.45 -25.75
CA THR A 161 -11.32 -7.01 -25.48
C THR A 161 -12.37 -6.67 -24.41
N GLN A 162 -13.50 -7.38 -24.38
CA GLN A 162 -14.53 -7.17 -23.35
C GLN A 162 -14.04 -7.59 -21.96
N THR A 163 -13.13 -8.58 -21.87
CA THR A 163 -12.52 -8.98 -20.60
C THR A 163 -11.55 -7.91 -20.09
N SER A 164 -10.75 -7.30 -20.98
CA SER A 164 -9.85 -6.20 -20.57
C SER A 164 -10.63 -4.96 -20.16
N GLU A 165 -11.69 -4.58 -20.87
CA GLU A 165 -12.56 -3.46 -20.48
C GLU A 165 -13.23 -3.70 -19.12
N TYR A 166 -13.68 -4.93 -18.87
CA TYR A 166 -14.26 -5.29 -17.57
C TYR A 166 -13.23 -5.24 -16.43
N LEU A 167 -11.99 -5.66 -16.68
CA LEU A 167 -10.91 -5.56 -15.70
C LEU A 167 -10.51 -4.11 -15.42
N ASP A 168 -10.45 -3.28 -16.47
CA ASP A 168 -10.11 -1.86 -16.37
C ASP A 168 -11.19 -1.08 -15.61
N PHE A 169 -12.48 -1.36 -15.85
CA PHE A 169 -13.59 -0.78 -15.09
C PHE A 169 -13.59 -1.16 -13.59
N ILE A 170 -12.97 -2.29 -13.24
CA ILE A 170 -12.91 -2.81 -11.88
C ILE A 170 -11.78 -2.19 -11.05
N MET A 171 -10.75 -1.67 -11.72
CA MET A 171 -9.59 -0.99 -11.13
C MET A 171 -9.91 0.46 -10.79
#